data_AF-A0A7C6T6A4-F1
#
_entry.id   AF-A0A7C6T6A4-F1
#
_cell.length_a   1.000
_cell.length_b   1.000
_cell.length_c   1.000
_cell.angle_alpha   90.00
_cell.angle_beta   90.00
_cell.angle_gamma   90.00
#
_symmetry.space_group_name_H-M   'P 1'
#
loop_
_entity.id
_entity.type
_entity.pdbx_description
1 polymer ?
#
loop_
_entity_poly.entity_id
_entity_poly.type
_entity_poly.pdbx_seq_one_letter_code
_entity_poly.pdbx_strand_id
1 'polypeptide(L)' 'MPPRLLTLLGVTIITVAIWGLLRGKIIAGARGLRSNYYYKHDNPFSFYGFVLIYLSLGAFILYQSLY' A
#
# COMPACT_ATOMS: atom_id res chain seq x y z
N MET A 1 -4.72 19.48 -1.70
CA MET A 1 -5.87 18.64 -1.27
C MET A 1 -6.28 19.06 0.13
N PRO A 2 -7.57 18.99 0.51
CA PRO A 2 -8.00 19.17 1.89
C PRO A 2 -7.26 18.18 2.80
N PRO A 3 -6.78 18.60 4.00
CA PRO A 3 -6.05 17.73 4.91
C PRO A 3 -6.78 16.40 5.20
N ARG A 4 -8.11 16.46 5.38
CA ARG A 4 -8.97 15.28 5.59
C ARG A 4 -8.89 14.24 4.47
N LEU A 5 -8.78 14.67 3.20
CA LEU A 5 -8.64 13.74 2.07
C LEU A 5 -7.28 13.06 2.06
N LEU A 6 -6.22 13.79 2.43
CA LEU A 6 -4.88 13.20 2.58
C LEU A 6 -4.86 12.19 3.72
N THR A 7 -5.48 12.49 4.85
CA THR A 7 -5.59 11.55 5.97
C THR A 7 -6.28 10.25 5.53
N LEU A 8 -7.43 10.36 4.84
CA LEU A 8 -8.14 9.18 4.32
C LEU A 8 -7.28 8.36 3.34
N LEU A 9 -6.57 9.03 2.43
CA LEU A 9 -5.66 8.36 1.50
C LEU A 9 -4.52 7.63 2.23
N GLY A 10 -3.86 8.29 3.17
CA GLY A 10 -2.78 7.71 3.95
C GLY A 10 -3.23 6.48 4.74
N VAL A 11 -4.36 6.56 5.45
CA VAL A 11 -4.95 5.42 6.17
C VAL A 11 -5.30 4.28 5.22
N THR A 12 -5.89 4.58 4.06
CA THR A 12 -6.27 3.55 3.08
C THR A 12 -5.04 2.81 2.56
N ILE A 13 -3.97 3.54 2.22
CA ILE A 13 -2.72 2.96 1.73
C ILE A 13 -2.08 2.03 2.78
N ILE A 14 -2.01 2.47 4.04
CA ILE A 14 -1.49 1.64 5.13
C ILE A 14 -2.36 0.39 5.32
N THR A 15 -3.69 0.55 5.26
CA THR A 15 -4.64 -0.56 5.38
C THR A 15 -4.41 -1.61 4.28
N VAL A 16 -4.15 -1.19 3.04
CA VAL A 16 -3.82 -2.09 1.93
C VAL A 16 -2.52 -2.87 2.22
N ALA A 17 -1.50 -2.22 2.78
CA ALA A 17 -0.25 -2.89 3.15
C ALA A 17 -0.46 -3.94 4.25
N ILE A 18 -1.17 -3.58 5.31
CA ILE A 18 -1.50 -4.50 6.43
C ILE A 18 -2.34 -5.67 5.93
N TRP A 19 -3.37 -5.39 5.12
CA TRP A 19 -4.19 -6.44 4.51
C TRP A 19 -3.36 -7.37 3.63
N GLY A 20 -2.42 -6.82 2.86
CA GLY A 20 -1.54 -7.60 2.02
C GLY A 20 -0.62 -8.53 2.81
N LEU A 21 -0.10 -8.06 3.95
CA LEU A 21 0.66 -8.87 4.91
C LEU A 21 -0.17 -10.04 5.46
N LEU A 22 -1.41 -9.77 5.90
CA LEU A 22 -2.30 -10.78 6.48
C LEU A 22 -2.72 -11.85 5.47
N ARG A 23 -2.97 -11.45 4.21
CA ARG A 23 -3.40 -12.37 3.15
C ARG A 23 -2.25 -13.04 2.40
N GLY A 24 -1.01 -12.61 2.62
CA GLY A 24 0.16 -13.09 1.89
C GLY A 24 0.16 -12.72 0.40
N LYS A 25 -0.62 -11.70 -0.01
CA LYS A 25 -0.65 -11.18 -1.39
C LYS A 25 -0.80 -9.66 -1.39
N ILE A 26 -0.05 -8.97 -2.24
CA ILE A 26 -0.10 -7.51 -2.34
C ILE A 26 -0.27 -7.05 -3.78
N ILE A 27 -1.00 -5.95 -3.99
CA ILE A 27 -1.26 -5.41 -5.32
C ILE A 27 0.04 -4.82 -5.86
N ALA A 28 0.49 -5.32 -7.01
CA ALA A 28 1.73 -4.93 -7.68
C ALA A 28 1.51 -3.91 -8.80
N GLY A 29 0.26 -3.49 -8.99
CA GLY A 29 -0.21 -2.68 -10.11
C GLY A 29 -1.43 -3.30 -10.77
N ALA A 30 -1.83 -2.76 -11.93
CA ALA A 30 -2.92 -3.28 -12.73
C ALA A 30 -2.52 -3.33 -14.20
N ARG A 31 -2.95 -4.36 -14.90
CA ARG A 31 -2.89 -4.45 -16.37
C ARG A 31 -4.31 -4.30 -16.91
N GLY A 32 -4.65 -3.08 -17.32
CA GLY A 32 -6.04 -2.72 -17.67
C GLY A 32 -6.95 -2.77 -16.44
N LEU A 33 -8.08 -3.50 -16.55
CA LEU A 33 -9.04 -3.69 -15.45
C LEU A 33 -8.66 -4.83 -14.48
N ARG A 34 -7.56 -5.56 -14.73
CA ARG A 34 -7.12 -6.66 -13.86
C ARG A 34 -5.95 -6.23 -12.98
N SER A 35 -6.10 -6.35 -11.67
CA SER A 35 -5.01 -6.15 -10.72
C SER A 35 -4.02 -7.32 -10.77
N ASN A 36 -2.74 -6.99 -10.77
CA ASN A 36 -1.66 -7.96 -10.58
C ASN A 36 -1.29 -8.02 -9.11
N TYR A 37 -0.87 -9.20 -8.66
CA TYR A 37 -0.51 -9.45 -7.27
C TYR A 37 0.87 -10.09 -7.17
N TYR A 38 1.66 -9.66 -6.20
CA TYR A 38 2.80 -10.44 -5.70
C TYR A 38 2.36 -11.25 -4.50
N TYR A 39 2.75 -12.52 -4.47
CA TYR A 39 2.49 -13.42 -3.37
C TYR A 39 3.75 -13.60 -2.53
N LYS A 40 3.58 -13.71 -1.21
CA LYS A 40 4.66 -13.88 -0.25
C LYS A 40 5.53 -15.10 -0.53
N HIS A 41 4.93 -16.19 -1.02
CA HIS A 41 5.63 -17.45 -1.27
C HIS A 41 6.30 -17.49 -2.65
N ASP A 42 5.68 -16.90 -3.67
CA ASP A 42 6.19 -16.96 -5.06
C ASP A 42 7.34 -15.96 -5.28
N ASN A 43 7.22 -14.76 -4.72
CA ASN A 43 8.24 -13.72 -4.83
C ASN A 43 8.29 -12.87 -3.54
N PRO A 44 8.95 -13.38 -2.48
CA PRO A 44 8.98 -12.72 -1.18
C PRO A 44 9.62 -11.34 -1.23
N PHE A 45 10.68 -11.16 -2.04
CA PHE A 45 11.38 -9.88 -2.14
C PHE A 45 10.47 -8.77 -2.69
N SER A 46 9.83 -9.01 -3.84
CA SER A 46 8.90 -8.04 -4.42
C SER A 46 7.66 -7.84 -3.54
N PHE A 47 7.19 -8.89 -2.88
CA PHE A 47 6.09 -8.78 -1.92
C PHE A 47 6.41 -7.83 -0.77
N TYR A 48 7.50 -8.06 -0.02
CA TYR A 48 7.88 -7.20 1.10
C TYR A 48 8.33 -5.81 0.65
N GLY A 49 8.95 -5.69 -0.53
CA GLY A 49 9.29 -4.41 -1.14
C GLY A 49 8.04 -3.55 -1.38
N PHE A 50 6.98 -4.11 -1.96
CA PHE A 50 5.72 -3.40 -2.16
C PHE A 50 5.00 -3.07 -0.85
N VAL A 51 5.03 -3.98 0.13
CA VAL A 51 4.51 -3.69 1.49
C VAL A 51 5.21 -2.46 2.06
N LEU A 52 6.54 -2.43 2.01
CA LEU A 52 7.34 -1.32 2.53
C LEU A 52 7.06 -0.02 1.78
N ILE A 53 6.92 -0.07 0.46
CA ILE A 53 6.53 1.10 -0.35
C ILE A 53 5.18 1.65 0.11
N TYR A 54 4.16 0.80 0.26
CA TYR A 54 2.85 1.26 0.72
C TYR A 54 2.90 1.83 2.14
N LEU A 55 3.60 1.18 3.08
CA LEU A 55 3.75 1.72 4.43
C LEU A 55 4.46 3.08 4.44
N SER A 56 5.55 3.22 3.69
CA SER A 56 6.32 4.48 3.58
C SER A 56 5.49 5.59 2.95
N LEU A 57 4.78 5.32 1.85
CA LEU A 57 3.91 6.30 1.20
C LEU A 57 2.75 6.71 2.09
N GLY A 58 2.10 5.74 2.73
CA GLY A 58 1.01 6.01 3.67
C GLY A 58 1.45 6.87 4.84
N ALA A 59 2.59 6.54 5.45
CA ALA A 59 3.17 7.32 6.55
C ALA A 59 3.55 8.74 6.10
N PHE A 60 4.17 8.89 4.93
CA PHE A 60 4.53 10.19 4.36
C PHE A 60 3.29 11.06 4.09
N ILE A 61 2.24 10.49 3.49
CA ILE A 61 0.98 11.21 3.23
C ILE A 61 0.29 11.62 4.54
N LEU A 62 0.29 10.75 5.55
CA LEU A 62 -0.25 11.08 6.87
C LEU A 62 0.53 12.22 7.52
N TYR A 63 1.86 12.16 7.48
CA TYR A 63 2.72 13.24 7.97
C TYR A 63 2.37 14.57 7.30
N GLN A 64 2.28 14.58 5.95
CA GLN A 64 1.89 15.78 5.20
C GLN A 64 0.46 16.25 5.46
N SER A 65 -0.43 15.40 6.00
CA SER A 65 -1.79 15.80 6.36
C SER A 65 -1.88 16.54 7.70
N LEU A 66 -0.84 16.42 8.54
CA LEU A 66 -0.77 17.02 9.87
C LEU A 66 -0.02 18.36 9.90
N TYR A 67 0.76 18.68 8.85
CA TYR A 67 1.54 19.91 8.67
C TYR A 67 1.03 20.70 7.45
#